data_AF-A0A414A8I4-F1
#
_entry.id   AF-A0A414A8I4-F1
#
_cell.length_a   1.000
_cell.length_b   1.000
_cell.length_c   1.000
_cell.angle_alpha   90.00
_cell.angle_beta   90.00
_cell.angle_gamma   90.00
#
_symmetry.space_group_name_H-M   'P 1'
#
loop_
_entity.id
_entity.type
_entity.pdbx_description
1 polymer ?
#
loop_
_entity_poly.entity_id
_entity_poly.type
_entity_poly.pdbx_seq_one_letter_code
_entity_poly.pdbx_strand_id
1 'polypeptide(L)'
;MSLEVFLLGLLIVSTLTGLFTEAIKKWLDERGTKYYSNALAGYVAIGLSIAVGIAYIILVGAVLSAQTAVYLIALILLSWLCAMVGYDKVMQAIAQFKR
;
A
#
# COMPACT_ATOMS: atom_id res chain seq x y z
N MET A 1 -3.04 -14.41 -11.94
CA MET A 1 -2.75 -14.56 -10.51
C MET A 1 -3.81 -15.46 -9.89
N SER A 2 -3.44 -16.45 -9.07
CA SER A 2 -4.43 -17.14 -8.22
C SER A 2 -4.91 -16.21 -7.11
N LEU A 3 -6.09 -16.48 -6.53
CA LEU A 3 -6.68 -15.64 -5.48
C LEU A 3 -5.78 -15.56 -4.23
N GLU A 4 -5.11 -16.66 -3.88
CA GLU A 4 -4.17 -16.72 -2.76
C GLU A 4 -2.97 -15.78 -2.96
N VAL A 5 -2.34 -15.82 -4.14
CA VAL A 5 -1.20 -14.95 -4.46
C VAL A 5 -1.63 -13.48 -4.50
N PHE A 6 -2.85 -13.21 -4.96
CA PHE A 6 -3.43 -11.88 -4.91
C PHE A 6 -3.63 -11.38 -3.48
N LEU A 7 -4.24 -12.18 -2.60
CA LEU A 7 -4.47 -11.81 -1.20
C LEU A 7 -3.15 -11.63 -0.43
N LEU A 8 -2.16 -12.49 -0.68
CA LEU A 8 -0.84 -12.41 -0.06
C LEU A 8 -0.11 -11.15 -0.54
N GLY A 9 -0.16 -10.84 -1.83
CA GLY A 9 0.37 -9.59 -2.38
C GLY A 9 -0.34 -8.36 -1.82
N LEU A 10 -1.66 -8.40 -1.69
CA LEU A 10 -2.46 -7.32 -1.10
C LEU A 10 -2.08 -7.06 0.35
N LEU A 11 -1.88 -8.12 1.15
CA LEU A 11 -1.44 -8.02 2.53
C LEU A 11 -0.06 -7.37 2.62
N ILE A 12 0.92 -7.86 1.85
CA ILE A 12 2.28 -7.30 1.82
C ILE A 12 2.26 -5.84 1.40
N VAL A 13 1.62 -5.51 0.27
CA VAL A 13 1.57 -4.14 -0.25
C VAL A 13 0.84 -3.21 0.70
N SER A 14 -0.25 -3.64 1.32
CA SER A 14 -0.99 -2.82 2.29
C SER A 14 -0.17 -2.52 3.54
N THR A 15 0.48 -3.54 4.12
CA THR A 15 1.32 -3.35 5.31
C THR A 15 2.53 -2.46 5.01
N LEU A 16 3.22 -2.72 3.88
CA LEU A 16 4.35 -1.90 3.45
C LEU A 16 3.92 -0.47 3.13
N THR A 17 2.78 -0.26 2.47
CA THR A 17 2.27 1.08 2.20
C THR A 17 2.09 1.87 3.49
N GLY A 18 1.51 1.27 4.53
CA GLY A 18 1.42 1.90 5.85
C GLY A 18 2.80 2.32 6.39
N LEU A 19 3.74 1.38 6.45
CA LEU A 19 5.10 1.61 6.97
C LEU A 19 5.86 2.69 6.18
N PHE A 20 5.85 2.61 4.84
CA PHE A 20 6.51 3.58 3.98
C PHE A 20 5.87 4.97 4.09
N THR A 21 4.54 5.05 4.25
CA THR A 21 3.91 6.35 4.49
C THR A 21 4.40 6.96 5.78
N GLU A 22 4.50 6.20 6.87
CA GLU A 22 5.00 6.72 8.14
C GLU A 22 6.48 7.15 8.05
N ALA A 23 7.31 6.38 7.35
CA ALA A 23 8.70 6.75 7.11
C ALA A 23 8.81 8.08 6.32
N ILE A 24 8.01 8.24 5.27
CA ILE A 24 8.01 9.47 4.47
C ILE A 24 7.44 10.65 5.27
N LYS A 25 6.44 10.43 6.14
CA LYS A 25 5.92 11.45 7.05
C LYS A 25 6.98 11.98 8.00
N LYS A 26 7.70 11.09 8.69
CA LYS A 26 8.82 11.46 9.58
C LYS A 26 9.88 12.26 8.82
N TRP A 27 10.20 11.84 7.60
CA TRP A 27 11.14 12.54 6.74
C TRP A 27 10.65 13.93 6.28
N LEU A 28 9.34 14.10 6.01
CA LEU A 28 8.77 15.41 5.67
C LEU A 28 8.62 16.33 6.88
N ASP A 29 8.35 15.77 8.08
CA ASP A 29 8.30 16.50 9.34
C ASP A 29 9.68 17.06 9.69
N GLU A 30 10.76 16.30 9.47
CA GLU A 30 12.14 16.78 9.58
C GLU A 30 12.44 17.96 8.63
N ARG A 31 11.73 18.05 7.49
CA ARG A 31 11.84 19.14 6.51
C ARG A 31 10.84 20.28 6.74
N GLY A 32 9.97 20.20 7.75
CA GLY A 32 9.00 21.24 8.09
C GLY A 32 7.89 21.47 7.04
N THR A 33 7.65 20.49 6.16
CA THR A 33 6.66 20.64 5.06
C THR A 33 5.28 20.14 5.46
N LYS A 34 4.22 20.91 5.14
CA LYS A 34 2.82 20.45 5.32
C LYS A 34 2.48 19.38 4.28
N TYR A 35 1.98 18.24 4.73
CA TYR A 35 1.53 17.15 3.85
C TYR A 35 0.19 16.57 4.30
N TYR A 36 -0.55 16.01 3.34
CA TYR A 36 -1.78 15.27 3.58
C TYR A 36 -1.48 13.77 3.63
N SER A 37 -1.60 13.19 4.83
CA SER A 37 -1.27 11.77 5.11
C SER A 37 -1.98 10.78 4.16
N ASN A 38 -3.22 11.06 3.77
CA ASN A 38 -3.99 10.16 2.92
C ASN A 38 -3.54 10.20 1.44
N ALA A 39 -3.19 11.40 0.93
CA ALA A 39 -2.65 11.53 -0.41
C ALA A 39 -1.30 10.83 -0.52
N LEU A 40 -0.45 10.97 0.51
CA LEU A 40 0.83 10.28 0.59
C LEU A 40 0.67 8.75 0.56
N ALA A 41 -0.33 8.21 1.27
CA ALA A 41 -0.67 6.79 1.21
C ALA A 41 -1.09 6.33 -0.17
N GLY A 42 -1.84 7.14 -0.91
CA GLY A 42 -2.18 6.86 -2.30
C GLY A 42 -0.94 6.75 -3.20
N TYR A 43 -0.02 7.71 -3.13
CA TYR A 43 1.20 7.70 -3.95
C TYR A 43 2.09 6.49 -3.66
N VAL A 44 2.26 6.15 -2.38
CA VAL A 44 3.06 5.00 -1.94
C VAL A 44 2.39 3.69 -2.38
N ALA A 45 1.07 3.56 -2.23
CA ALA A 45 0.32 2.38 -2.65
C ALA A 45 0.46 2.11 -4.15
N ILE A 46 0.36 3.16 -4.98
CA ILE A 46 0.53 3.05 -6.43
C ILE A 46 1.94 2.57 -6.76
N GLY A 47 2.96 3.19 -6.17
CA GLY A 47 4.36 2.83 -6.41
C GLY A 47 4.67 1.38 -6.02
N LEU A 48 4.25 0.95 -4.83
CA LEU A 48 4.46 -0.42 -4.35
C LEU A 48 3.66 -1.44 -5.15
N SER A 49 2.42 -1.13 -5.52
CA SER A 49 1.58 -2.05 -6.31
C SER A 49 2.17 -2.31 -7.70
N ILE A 50 2.71 -1.27 -8.35
CA ILE A 50 3.40 -1.41 -9.63
C ILE A 50 4.68 -2.23 -9.46
N ALA A 51 5.49 -1.95 -8.43
CA ALA A 51 6.71 -2.70 -8.16
C ALA A 51 6.43 -4.20 -7.92
N VAL A 52 5.42 -4.52 -7.11
CA VAL A 52 5.00 -5.91 -6.86
C VAL A 52 4.39 -6.56 -8.10
N GLY A 53 3.64 -5.80 -8.91
CA GLY A 53 3.13 -6.29 -10.19
C GLY A 53 4.23 -6.67 -11.18
N ILE A 54 5.25 -5.81 -11.32
CA ILE A 54 6.42 -6.08 -12.17
C ILE A 54 7.21 -7.28 -11.62
N ALA A 55 7.45 -7.31 -10.30
CA ALA A 55 8.15 -8.42 -9.66
C ALA A 55 7.44 -9.76 -9.90
N TYR A 56 6.10 -9.79 -9.80
CA TYR A 56 5.29 -10.98 -10.08
C TYR A 56 5.40 -11.42 -11.55
N ILE A 57 5.31 -10.49 -12.50
CA ILE A 57 5.44 -10.77 -13.94
C ILE A 57 6.81 -11.40 -14.25
N ILE A 58 7.89 -10.86 -13.68
CA ILE A 58 9.25 -11.36 -13.88
C ILE A 58 9.44 -12.73 -13.23
N LEU A 59 8.96 -12.93 -12.00
CA LEU A 59 9.18 -14.15 -11.22
C LEU A 59 8.43 -15.35 -11.79
N VAL A 60 7.22 -15.14 -12.32
CA VAL A 60 6.38 -16.21 -12.90
C VAL A 60 6.58 -16.34 -14.42
N GLY A 61 7.31 -15.43 -15.06
CA GLY A 61 7.40 -15.37 -16.53
C GLY A 61 6.04 -15.18 -17.20
N ALA A 62 5.11 -14.52 -16.51
CA ALA A 62 3.71 -14.44 -16.91
C ALA A 62 3.48 -13.31 -17.93
N VAL A 63 2.69 -13.59 -18.98
CA VAL A 63 2.21 -12.55 -19.90
C VAL A 63 1.11 -11.73 -19.23
N LEU A 64 1.11 -10.42 -19.47
CA LEU A 64 0.13 -9.46 -18.97
C LEU A 64 -1.24 -9.74 -19.61
N SER A 65 -1.98 -10.69 -19.04
CA SER A 65 -3.33 -11.04 -19.47
C SER A 65 -4.37 -10.10 -18.85
N ALA A 66 -5.55 -9.98 -19.47
CA ALA A 66 -6.64 -9.15 -18.98
C ALA A 66 -7.00 -9.44 -17.51
N GLN A 67 -6.94 -10.71 -17.11
CA GLN A 67 -7.20 -11.12 -15.72
C GLN A 67 -6.13 -10.56 -14.75
N THR A 68 -4.86 -10.58 -15.12
CA THR A 68 -3.76 -10.03 -14.29
C THR A 68 -3.86 -8.50 -14.20
N ALA A 69 -4.29 -7.82 -15.27
CA ALA A 69 -4.53 -6.39 -15.25
C ALA A 69 -5.66 -5.99 -14.28
N VAL A 70 -6.77 -6.74 -14.26
CA VAL A 70 -7.87 -6.51 -13.31
C VAL A 70 -7.39 -6.69 -11.87
N TYR A 71 -6.61 -7.74 -11.59
CA TYR A 71 -6.04 -7.94 -10.26
C TYR A 71 -5.06 -6.84 -9.86
N LEU A 72 -4.25 -6.29 -10.77
CA LEU A 72 -3.37 -5.16 -10.45
C LEU A 72 -4.14 -3.89 -10.09
N ILE A 73 -5.21 -3.58 -10.83
CA ILE A 73 -6.07 -2.44 -10.51
C ILE A 73 -6.74 -2.63 -9.15
N ALA A 74 -7.24 -3.85 -8.88
CA ALA A 74 -7.81 -4.20 -7.58
C ALA A 74 -6.77 -4.12 -6.46
N LEU A 75 -5.52 -4.52 -6.72
CA LEU A 75 -4.42 -4.46 -5.76
C LEU A 75 -4.12 -3.01 -5.37
N ILE A 76 -4.06 -2.10 -6.34
CA ILE A 76 -3.84 -0.66 -6.10
C ILE A 76 -4.95 -0.08 -5.23
N LEU A 77 -6.21 -0.29 -5.62
CA LEU A 77 -7.35 0.30 -4.91
C LEU A 77 -7.54 -0.29 -3.52
N LEU A 78 -7.47 -1.62 -3.38
CA LEU A 78 -7.69 -2.28 -2.11
C LEU A 78 -6.51 -2.10 -1.15
N SER A 79 -5.26 -2.10 -1.65
CA SER A 79 -4.10 -1.84 -0.78
C SER A 79 -4.12 -0.42 -0.21
N TRP A 80 -4.54 0.57 -1.00
CA TRP A 80 -4.73 1.94 -0.54
C TRP A 80 -5.84 2.03 0.51
N LEU A 81 -7.01 1.43 0.26
CA LEU A 81 -8.11 1.42 1.23
C LEU A 81 -7.74 0.69 2.53
N CYS A 82 -7.10 -0.47 2.44
CA CYS A 82 -6.62 -1.22 3.61
C CYS A 82 -5.56 -0.43 4.40
N ALA A 83 -4.65 0.27 3.71
CA ALA A 83 -3.66 1.11 4.38
C ALA A 83 -4.32 2.32 5.06
N MET A 84 -5.32 2.95 4.45
CA MET A 84 -6.04 4.09 5.03
C MET A 84 -6.84 3.68 6.28
N VAL A 85 -7.67 2.64 6.17
CA VAL A 85 -8.48 2.15 7.30
C VAL A 85 -7.61 1.55 8.40
N GLY A 86 -6.58 0.78 8.03
CA GLY A 86 -5.61 0.22 8.97
C GLY A 86 -4.86 1.32 9.73
N TYR A 87 -4.39 2.35 9.02
CA TYR A 87 -3.71 3.50 9.62
C TYR A 87 -4.61 4.24 10.63
N ASP A 88 -5.84 4.58 10.23
CA ASP A 88 -6.76 5.33 11.09
C ASP A 88 -7.08 4.56 12.38
N LYS A 89 -7.24 3.24 12.30
CA LYS A 89 -7.50 2.38 13.46
C LYS A 89 -6.29 2.27 14.39
N VAL A 90 -5.08 2.14 13.85
CA VAL A 90 -3.84 2.10 14.66
C VAL A 90 -3.62 3.42 15.38
N MET A 91 -3.80 4.56 14.70
CA MET A 91 -3.67 5.88 15.32
C MET A 91 -4.75 6.12 16.39
N GLN A 92 -5.99 5.69 16.15
CA GLN A 92 -7.05 5.74 17.17
C GLN A 92 -6.69 4.91 18.40
N ALA A 93 -6.13 3.71 18.22
CA ALA A 93 -5.71 2.86 19.34
C ALA A 93 -4.57 3.50 20.16
N ILE A 94 -3.55 4.06 19.50
CA ILE A 94 -2.45 4.77 20.18
C ILE A 94 -2.99 5.98 20.96
N ALA A 95 -3.91 6.74 20.37
CA ALA A 95 -4.53 7.88 21.04
C ALA A 95 -5.36 7.48 22.28
N GLN A 96 -6.00 6.31 22.25
CA GLN A 96 -6.71 5.76 23.41
C GLN A 96 -5.75 5.32 24.52
N PHE A 97 -4.60 4.75 24.19
CA PHE A 97 -3.58 4.36 25.20
C PHE A 97 -2.88 5.55 25.86
N LYS A 98 -2.83 6.71 25.19
CA LYS A 98 -2.22 7.92 25.73
C LYS A 98 -3.16 8.74 26.63
N ARG A 99 -4.44 8.34 26.72
CA ARG A 99 -5.46 8.97 27.57
C ARG A 99 -5.57 8.22 28.89
#